data_AF-A0A354TTX6-F1
#
_entry.id   AF-A0A354TTX6-F1
#
_cell.length_a   1.000
_cell.length_b   1.000
_cell.length_c   1.000
_cell.angle_alpha   90.00
_cell.angle_beta   90.00
_cell.angle_gamma   90.00
#
_symmetry.space_group_name_H-M   'P 1'
#
loop_
_entity.id
_entity.type
_entity.pdbx_description
1 polymer ?
#
loop_
_entity_poly.entity_id
_entity_poly.type
_entity_poly.pdbx_seq_one_letter_code
_entity_poly.pdbx_strand_id
1 'polypeptide(L)'
;ILTSGVRSNVKQMHLFLAKSIEANGNLSRASRSLAPPGHSYHGIGDFDIGKIGLGARNFTSEFSQTDEYKRIARLGYVDIRYPTDNLFGVRFEPWHIKLG
;
A
#
# COMPACT_ATOMS: atom_id res chain seq x y z
N ILE A 1 4.02 12.22 -5.97
CA ILE A 1 2.58 12.23 -6.36
C ILE A 1 1.80 11.36 -5.41
N LEU A 2 0.51 11.67 -5.22
CA LEU A 2 -0.45 10.78 -4.56
C LEU A 2 -0.91 9.74 -5.59
N THR A 3 -0.68 8.46 -5.34
CA THR A 3 -1.07 7.36 -6.24
C THR A 3 -2.35 6.67 -5.78
N SER A 4 -2.63 6.69 -4.47
CA SER A 4 -3.90 6.31 -3.86
C SER A 4 -4.13 7.11 -2.59
N GLY A 5 -5.37 7.25 -2.17
CA GLY A 5 -5.74 7.95 -0.93
C GLY A 5 -6.86 7.22 -0.21
N VAL A 6 -7.70 7.99 0.49
CA VAL A 6 -8.86 7.46 1.22
C VAL A 6 -9.73 6.57 0.32
N ARG A 7 -10.12 5.40 0.85
CA ARG A 7 -10.83 4.38 0.08
C ARG A 7 -11.99 3.80 0.88
N SER A 8 -13.18 3.84 0.31
CA SER A 8 -14.37 3.25 0.92
C SER A 8 -14.30 1.71 0.94
N ASN A 9 -15.05 1.10 1.87
CA ASN A 9 -15.11 -0.35 1.98
C ASN A 9 -15.61 -1.03 0.70
N VAL A 10 -16.56 -0.41 -0.01
CA VAL A 10 -17.11 -0.92 -1.28
C VAL A 10 -16.05 -0.93 -2.39
N LYS A 11 -15.22 0.12 -2.47
CA LYS A 11 -14.10 0.16 -3.43
C LYS A 11 -13.04 -0.89 -3.06
N GLN A 12 -12.73 -1.04 -1.77
CA GLN A 12 -11.79 -2.08 -1.31
C GLN A 12 -12.30 -3.48 -1.65
N MET A 13 -13.59 -3.74 -1.47
CA MET A 13 -14.23 -5.01 -1.84
C MET A 13 -14.07 -5.31 -3.33
N HIS A 14 -14.35 -4.34 -4.21
CA HIS A 14 -14.17 -4.50 -5.66
C HIS A 14 -12.72 -4.87 -6.03
N LEU A 15 -11.74 -4.16 -5.48
CA LEU A 15 -10.32 -4.46 -5.73
C LEU A 15 -9.94 -5.86 -5.21
N PHE A 16 -10.45 -6.24 -4.03
CA PHE A 16 -10.16 -7.54 -3.43
C PHE A 16 -10.77 -8.70 -4.21
N LEU A 17 -11.98 -8.54 -4.75
CA LEU A 17 -12.61 -9.53 -5.61
C LEU A 17 -11.82 -9.71 -6.90
N ALA A 18 -11.41 -8.61 -7.55
CA ALA A 18 -10.54 -8.69 -8.74
C ALA A 18 -9.23 -9.44 -8.42
N LYS A 19 -8.60 -9.13 -7.29
CA LYS A 19 -7.37 -9.80 -6.86
C LYS A 19 -7.57 -11.28 -6.53
N SER A 20 -8.74 -11.63 -6.01
CA SER A 20 -9.12 -13.02 -5.72
C SER A 20 -9.29 -13.82 -7.00
N ILE A 21 -9.87 -13.22 -8.05
CA ILE A 21 -9.96 -13.84 -9.39
C ILE A 21 -8.56 -14.06 -9.96
N GLU A 22 -7.68 -13.05 -9.93
CA GLU A 22 -6.26 -13.20 -10.35
C GLU A 22 -5.51 -14.29 -9.55
N ALA A 23 -5.90 -14.49 -8.29
CA ALA A 23 -5.34 -15.51 -7.42
C ALA A 23 -6.01 -16.89 -7.57
N ASN A 24 -6.87 -17.09 -8.58
CA ASN A 24 -7.64 -18.32 -8.80
C ASN A 24 -8.46 -18.73 -7.55
N GLY A 25 -9.11 -17.76 -6.90
CA GLY A 25 -9.90 -17.96 -5.69
C GLY A 25 -9.10 -18.15 -4.40
N ASN A 26 -7.76 -18.14 -4.45
CA ASN A 26 -6.94 -18.25 -3.25
C ASN A 26 -6.91 -16.92 -2.47
N LEU A 27 -7.81 -16.79 -1.50
CA LEU A 27 -7.97 -15.58 -0.69
C LEU A 27 -6.73 -15.27 0.16
N SER A 28 -6.01 -16.29 0.64
CA SER A 28 -4.77 -16.10 1.39
C SER A 28 -3.69 -15.48 0.50
N ARG A 29 -3.58 -15.89 -0.76
CA ARG A 29 -2.66 -15.29 -1.74
C ARG A 29 -3.09 -13.88 -2.11
N ALA A 30 -4.39 -13.64 -2.31
CA ALA A 30 -4.91 -12.29 -2.60
C ALA A 30 -4.60 -11.31 -1.46
N SER A 31 -4.80 -11.76 -0.22
CA SER A 31 -4.60 -10.96 1.01
C SER A 31 -3.15 -10.51 1.23
N ARG A 32 -2.16 -11.21 0.64
CA ARG A 32 -0.74 -10.78 0.71
C ARG A 32 -0.43 -9.52 -0.09
N SER A 33 -1.27 -9.18 -1.07
CA SER A 33 -1.06 -8.01 -1.95
C SER A 33 -2.14 -6.96 -1.83
N LEU A 34 -3.30 -7.32 -1.26
CA LEU A 34 -4.40 -6.39 -1.10
C LEU A 34 -5.23 -6.80 0.11
N ALA A 35 -5.37 -5.89 1.08
CA ALA A 35 -6.14 -6.16 2.29
C ALA A 35 -7.60 -6.52 1.98
N PRO A 36 -8.22 -7.45 2.72
CA PRO A 36 -9.65 -7.68 2.62
C PRO A 36 -10.47 -6.40 2.93
N PRO A 37 -11.70 -6.26 2.41
CA PRO A 37 -12.61 -5.22 2.85
C PRO A 37 -12.78 -5.25 4.38
N GLY A 38 -12.88 -4.07 4.98
CA GLY A 38 -12.87 -3.87 6.44
C GLY A 38 -11.49 -3.89 7.10
N HIS A 39 -10.43 -4.28 6.38
CA HIS A 39 -9.08 -4.45 6.93
C HIS A 39 -8.04 -3.55 6.23
N SER A 40 -8.47 -2.60 5.41
CA SER A 40 -7.58 -1.66 4.72
C SER A 40 -7.45 -0.36 5.49
N TYR A 41 -6.21 0.05 5.77
CA TYR A 41 -5.93 1.32 6.43
C TYR A 41 -6.27 2.56 5.56
N HIS A 42 -6.44 2.41 4.25
CA HIS A 42 -7.01 3.50 3.42
C HIS A 42 -8.43 3.87 3.84
N GLY A 43 -9.15 2.99 4.54
CA GLY A 43 -10.45 3.29 5.11
C GLY A 43 -10.41 4.30 6.26
N ILE A 44 -9.23 4.50 6.88
CA ILE A 44 -9.05 5.42 8.01
C ILE A 44 -8.01 6.52 7.74
N GLY A 45 -7.57 6.68 6.50
CA GLY A 45 -6.78 7.84 6.09
C GLY A 45 -5.47 7.53 5.38
N ASP A 46 -4.90 6.33 5.55
CA ASP A 46 -3.62 6.00 4.91
C ASP A 46 -3.67 6.21 3.39
N PHE A 47 -2.51 6.52 2.81
CA PHE A 47 -2.40 6.87 1.40
C PHE A 47 -1.10 6.38 0.78
N ASP A 48 -1.12 6.23 -0.54
CA ASP A 48 0.02 5.80 -1.31
C ASP A 48 0.68 6.98 -2.02
N ILE A 49 2.01 7.00 -1.96
CA ILE A 49 2.84 7.98 -2.66
C ILE A 49 3.62 7.32 -3.79
N GLY A 50 4.11 8.14 -4.72
CA GLY A 50 4.97 7.67 -5.79
C GLY A 50 5.78 8.79 -6.44
N LYS A 51 6.65 8.38 -7.36
CA LYS A 51 7.46 9.21 -8.23
C LYS A 51 6.89 9.22 -9.65
N ILE A 52 6.85 10.41 -10.27
CA ILE A 52 6.46 10.57 -11.68
C ILE A 52 7.51 9.88 -12.56
N GLY A 53 7.05 9.12 -13.56
CA GLY A 53 7.94 8.36 -14.46
C GLY A 53 8.39 7.00 -13.93
N LEU A 54 8.03 6.62 -12.70
CA LEU A 54 8.41 5.32 -12.12
C LEU A 54 7.41 4.19 -12.44
N GLY A 55 6.20 4.54 -12.91
CA GLY A 55 5.18 3.58 -13.35
C GLY A 55 4.81 2.56 -12.28
N ALA A 56 4.72 1.29 -12.68
CA ALA A 56 4.40 0.18 -11.77
C ALA A 56 5.46 -0.05 -10.68
N ARG A 57 6.72 0.41 -10.88
CA ARG A 57 7.78 0.27 -9.86
C ARG A 57 7.57 1.18 -8.64
N ASN A 58 6.57 2.07 -8.67
CA ASN A 58 6.09 2.73 -7.46
C ASN A 58 5.57 1.73 -6.41
N PHE A 59 5.05 0.57 -6.84
CA PHE A 59 4.48 -0.46 -5.98
C PHE A 59 5.44 -1.65 -5.78
N THR A 60 6.75 -1.37 -5.77
CA THR A 60 7.81 -2.33 -5.45
C THR A 60 8.79 -1.72 -4.45
N SER A 61 9.70 -2.55 -3.91
CA SER A 61 10.76 -2.09 -3.03
C SER A 61 11.71 -1.07 -3.68
N GLU A 62 11.73 -0.97 -5.01
CA GLU A 62 12.56 0.01 -5.74
C GLU A 62 12.19 1.46 -5.41
N PHE A 63 10.92 1.72 -5.04
CA PHE A 63 10.49 3.07 -4.66
C PHE A 63 11.30 3.61 -3.46
N SER A 64 11.77 2.74 -2.55
CA SER A 64 12.58 3.15 -1.39
C SER A 64 13.94 3.74 -1.77
N GLN A 65 14.42 3.47 -2.98
CA GLN A 65 15.71 3.97 -3.48
C GLN A 65 15.60 5.39 -4.03
N THR A 66 14.38 5.89 -4.24
CA THR A 66 14.13 7.21 -4.83
C THR A 66 14.37 8.35 -3.83
N ASP A 67 14.68 9.54 -4.34
CA ASP A 67 14.86 10.73 -3.51
C ASP A 67 13.53 11.21 -2.90
N GLU A 68 12.42 10.98 -3.59
CA GLU A 68 11.07 11.27 -3.12
C GLU A 68 10.77 10.50 -1.84
N TYR A 69 11.04 9.19 -1.83
CA TYR A 69 10.91 8.36 -0.62
C TYR A 69 11.83 8.86 0.50
N LYS A 70 13.13 9.05 0.23
CA LYS A 70 14.09 9.51 1.24
C LYS A 70 13.73 10.88 1.82
N ARG A 71 13.14 11.77 1.03
CA ARG A 71 12.67 13.08 1.49
C ARG A 71 11.50 12.92 2.44
N ILE A 72 10.53 12.08 2.10
CA ILE A 72 9.33 11.85 2.92
C ILE A 72 9.68 11.11 4.21
N ALA A 73 10.54 10.09 4.15
CA ALA A 73 11.00 9.35 5.34
C ALA A 73 11.75 10.22 6.36
N ARG A 74 12.25 11.39 5.96
CA ARG A 74 12.87 12.38 6.87
C ARG A 74 11.86 13.34 7.52
N LEU A 75 10.61 13.35 7.05
CA LEU A 75 9.57 14.16 7.66
C LEU A 75 9.13 13.45 8.95
N GLY A 76 9.45 14.00 10.11
CA GLY A 76 9.21 13.35 11.42
C GLY A 76 7.74 13.20 11.84
N TYR A 77 6.80 13.33 10.90
CA TYR A 77 5.36 13.23 11.12
C TYR A 77 4.67 12.25 10.15
N VAL A 78 5.44 11.55 9.32
CA VAL A 78 4.94 10.47 8.46
C VAL A 78 5.75 9.21 8.71
N ASP A 79 5.06 8.08 8.67
CA ASP A 79 5.69 6.77 8.84
C ASP A 79 5.18 5.82 7.75
N ILE A 80 5.92 4.75 7.50
CA ILE A 80 5.53 3.70 6.56
C ILE A 80 4.75 2.66 7.34
N ARG A 81 3.57 2.28 6.85
CA ARG A 81 2.70 1.34 7.55
C ARG A 81 3.30 -0.07 7.65
N TYR A 82 4.00 -0.49 6.60
CA TYR A 82 4.51 -1.86 6.46
C TYR A 82 6.04 -1.85 6.26
N PRO A 83 6.83 -1.62 7.32
CA PRO A 83 8.28 -1.83 7.30
C PRO A 83 8.62 -3.32 7.13
N THR A 84 9.88 -3.65 6.87
CA THR A 84 10.32 -5.03 6.60
C THR A 84 10.08 -6.02 7.75
N ASP A 85 9.99 -5.51 8.98
CA ASP A 85 9.81 -6.25 10.23
C ASP A 85 8.38 -6.16 10.79
N ASN A 86 7.42 -5.69 9.98
CA ASN A 86 6.03 -5.59 10.41
C ASN A 86 5.43 -6.97 10.75
N LEU A 87 4.51 -6.99 11.72
CA LEU A 87 3.86 -8.23 12.21
C LEU A 87 2.57 -8.59 11.46
N PHE A 88 2.19 -7.85 10.41
CA PHE A 88 0.90 -8.02 9.73
C PHE A 88 0.92 -9.11 8.66
N GLY A 89 2.09 -9.69 8.36
CA GLY A 89 2.24 -10.62 7.24
C GLY A 89 2.07 -9.96 5.87
N VAL A 90 2.10 -8.61 5.84
CA VAL A 90 2.13 -7.80 4.62
C VAL A 90 3.59 -7.60 4.24
N ARG A 91 3.89 -7.65 2.95
CA ARG A 91 5.25 -7.39 2.45
C ARG A 91 5.69 -5.95 2.78
N PHE A 92 6.97 -5.67 2.58
CA PHE A 92 7.46 -4.29 2.64
C PHE A 92 6.81 -3.42 1.55
N GLU A 93 6.16 -2.33 1.95
CA GLU A 93 5.44 -1.40 1.06
C GLU A 93 5.90 0.05 1.29
N PRO A 94 7.05 0.47 0.74
CA PRO A 94 7.63 1.80 0.97
C PRO A 94 6.76 2.97 0.48
N TRP A 95 5.73 2.69 -0.32
CA TRP A 95 4.80 3.69 -0.83
C TRP A 95 3.62 3.96 0.10
N HIS A 96 3.32 3.06 1.05
CA HIS A 96 2.11 3.13 1.87
C HIS A 96 2.37 3.92 3.16
N ILE A 97 1.85 5.15 3.21
CA ILE A 97 2.06 6.08 4.32
C ILE A 97 0.94 5.98 5.35
N LYS A 98 1.37 5.84 6.61
CA LYS A 98 0.52 5.85 7.80
C LYS A 98 0.10 7.27 8.16
N LEU A 99 -1.20 7.46 8.38
CA LEU A 99 -1.75 8.64 9.06
C LEU A 99 -2.20 8.25 10.46
N GLY A 100 -1.69 8.97 11.47
CA GLY A 100 -1.93 8.68 12.90
C GLY A 100 -0.99 7.59 13.42
#